data_AF-A0A5Q4EIM6-F1
#
_entry.id   AF-A0A5Q4EIM6-F1
#
_cell.length_a   1.000
_cell.length_b   1.000
_cell.length_c   1.000
_cell.angle_alpha   90.00
_cell.angle_beta   90.00
_cell.angle_gamma   90.00
#
_symmetry.space_group_name_H-M   'P 1'
#
loop_
_entity.id
_entity.type
_entity.pdbx_description
1 polymer ?
#
loop_
_entity_poly.entity_id
_entity_poly.type
_entity_poly.pdbx_seq_one_letter_code
_entity_poly.pdbx_strand_id
1 'polypeptide(L)'
;MHHQIQKKQSQLMVIQQTLELLKSRHKARIEQLTLSDVRLGMHLSAVKLSDGICGVAGNAPGNGHHAPRKRERDFGDFTPNQIRGRKVLDLLETTKQGPIIDTLKIAVLNAISSGLLADSDYTVIEDKDPIELLDLTQKRKITLVGAFQSYIRNLSAAGHQLRVLEMNADSLTGDLQKYYVPAHEYP
;
A
#
# COMPACT_ATOMS: atom_id res chain seq x y z
N MET A 1 -13.59 -15.93 -10.02
CA MET A 1 -14.51 -14.87 -9.53
C MET A 1 -14.65 -14.86 -8.01
N HIS A 2 -15.01 -15.99 -7.37
CA HIS A 2 -15.15 -16.10 -5.89
C HIS A 2 -13.90 -15.69 -5.09
N HIS A 3 -12.69 -16.03 -5.55
CA HIS A 3 -11.44 -15.73 -4.84
C HIS A 3 -11.06 -14.24 -4.83
N GLN A 4 -11.37 -13.47 -5.90
CA GLN A 4 -11.17 -12.02 -5.94
C GLN A 4 -12.15 -11.27 -5.03
N ILE A 5 -13.38 -11.77 -4.88
CA ILE A 5 -14.40 -11.19 -4.00
C ILE A 5 -13.98 -11.35 -2.53
N GLN A 6 -13.48 -12.52 -2.14
CA GLN A 6 -12.97 -12.76 -0.78
C GLN A 6 -11.74 -11.93 -0.44
N LYS A 7 -10.79 -11.77 -1.38
CA LYS A 7 -9.58 -10.96 -1.19
C LYS A 7 -9.88 -9.47 -1.07
N LYS A 8 -10.86 -8.97 -1.83
CA LYS A 8 -11.36 -7.60 -1.68
C LYS A 8 -12.09 -7.41 -0.34
N GLN A 9 -12.89 -8.40 0.10
CA GLN A 9 -13.56 -8.38 1.40
C GLN A 9 -12.58 -8.39 2.59
N SER A 10 -11.48 -9.14 2.55
CA SER A 10 -10.49 -9.17 3.64
C SER A 10 -9.60 -7.92 3.69
N GLN A 11 -9.25 -7.34 2.54
CA GLN A 11 -8.50 -6.08 2.49
C GLN A 11 -9.35 -4.90 3.00
N LEU A 12 -10.66 -4.93 2.73
CA LEU A 12 -11.65 -4.05 3.35
C LEU A 12 -11.69 -4.20 4.88
N MET A 13 -11.47 -5.41 5.42
CA MET A 13 -11.42 -5.60 6.88
C MET A 13 -10.24 -4.88 7.53
N VAL A 14 -9.01 -4.99 7.01
CA VAL A 14 -7.83 -4.38 7.65
C VAL A 14 -7.86 -2.86 7.55
N ILE A 15 -8.22 -2.31 6.39
CA ILE A 15 -8.31 -0.85 6.21
C ILE A 15 -9.45 -0.27 7.05
N GLN A 16 -10.61 -0.93 7.12
CA GLN A 16 -11.70 -0.50 7.98
C GLN A 16 -11.31 -0.60 9.46
N GLN A 17 -10.69 -1.69 9.89
CA GLN A 17 -10.19 -1.85 11.27
C GLN A 17 -9.20 -0.75 11.65
N THR A 18 -8.30 -0.40 10.73
CA THR A 18 -7.35 0.71 10.91
C THR A 18 -8.10 2.03 11.09
N LEU A 19 -9.09 2.31 10.24
CA LEU A 19 -9.90 3.52 10.33
C LEU A 19 -10.68 3.58 11.66
N GLU A 20 -11.32 2.50 12.08
CA GLU A 20 -12.04 2.44 13.35
C GLU A 20 -11.11 2.64 14.55
N LEU A 21 -9.93 2.02 14.52
CA LEU A 21 -8.91 2.22 15.56
C LEU A 21 -8.49 3.70 15.63
N LEU A 22 -8.19 4.30 14.48
CA LEU A 22 -7.81 5.70 14.36
C LEU A 22 -8.91 6.64 14.86
N LYS A 23 -10.18 6.39 14.53
CA LYS A 23 -11.32 7.13 15.07
C LYS A 23 -11.44 6.95 16.58
N SER A 24 -11.26 5.75 17.10
CA SER A 24 -11.41 5.50 18.54
C SER A 24 -10.37 6.23 19.38
N ARG A 25 -9.14 6.43 18.87
CA ARG A 25 -8.01 6.98 19.63
C ARG A 25 -7.64 8.42 19.27
N HIS A 26 -7.88 8.83 18.02
CA HIS A 26 -7.37 10.08 17.45
C HIS A 26 -8.44 10.89 16.70
N LYS A 27 -9.73 10.70 17.03
CA LYS A 27 -10.87 11.36 16.37
C LYS A 27 -10.68 12.85 16.15
N ALA A 28 -10.40 13.59 17.22
CA ALA A 28 -10.32 15.05 17.19
C ALA A 28 -9.23 15.56 16.24
N ARG A 29 -8.09 14.85 16.17
CA ARG A 29 -7.01 15.16 15.22
C ARG A 29 -7.48 14.93 13.79
N ILE A 30 -8.04 13.76 13.51
CA ILE A 30 -8.39 13.34 12.14
C ILE A 30 -9.53 14.19 11.56
N GLU A 31 -10.53 14.56 12.36
CA GLU A 31 -11.68 15.37 11.92
C GLU A 31 -11.30 16.77 11.42
N GLN A 32 -10.14 17.28 11.85
CA GLN A 32 -9.62 18.59 11.47
C GLN A 32 -8.71 18.54 10.23
N LEU A 33 -8.26 17.35 9.83
CA LEU A 33 -7.32 17.21 8.71
C LEU A 33 -8.02 17.35 7.36
N THR A 34 -7.40 18.13 6.48
CA THR A 34 -7.82 18.28 5.09
C THR A 34 -6.66 17.98 4.14
N LEU A 35 -6.99 17.66 2.88
CA LEU A 35 -6.01 17.43 1.83
C LEU A 35 -5.46 18.76 1.31
N SER A 36 -4.18 19.03 1.52
CA SER A 36 -3.52 20.27 1.09
C SER A 36 -2.91 20.18 -0.30
N ASP A 37 -2.34 19.02 -0.66
CA ASP A 37 -1.83 18.75 -2.01
C ASP A 37 -1.92 17.24 -2.31
N VAL A 38 -2.03 16.89 -3.59
CA VAL A 38 -2.04 15.50 -4.07
C VAL A 38 -1.25 15.40 -5.37
N ARG A 39 -0.34 14.43 -5.43
CA ARG A 39 0.46 14.10 -6.61
C ARG A 39 0.16 12.67 -7.03
N LEU A 40 -0.33 12.48 -8.25
CA LEU A 40 -0.56 11.18 -8.85
C LEU A 40 0.58 10.87 -9.82
N GLY A 41 1.52 10.02 -9.40
CA GLY A 41 2.60 9.54 -10.26
C GLY A 41 2.20 8.27 -11.02
N MET A 42 3.14 7.70 -11.78
CA MET A 42 2.92 6.42 -12.46
C MET A 42 2.95 5.25 -11.48
N HIS A 43 3.97 5.20 -10.61
CA HIS A 43 4.16 4.10 -9.66
C HIS A 43 3.75 4.42 -8.23
N LEU A 44 3.81 5.69 -7.86
CA LEU A 44 3.51 6.18 -6.52
C LEU A 44 2.59 7.38 -6.60
N SER A 45 1.68 7.47 -5.65
CA SER A 45 0.92 8.69 -5.37
C SER A 45 1.29 9.23 -4.00
N ALA A 46 1.27 10.55 -3.86
CA ALA A 46 1.58 11.24 -2.62
C ALA A 46 0.45 12.19 -2.25
N VAL A 47 0.22 12.34 -0.95
CA VAL A 47 -0.70 13.31 -0.36
C VAL A 47 0.03 14.15 0.67
N LYS A 48 -0.37 15.41 0.81
CA LYS A 48 0.03 16.29 1.90
C LYS A 48 -1.22 16.72 2.65
N LEU A 49 -1.21 16.58 3.97
CA LEU A 49 -2.29 17.00 4.85
C LEU A 49 -2.12 18.47 5.29
N SER A 50 -3.15 19.05 5.89
CA SER A 50 -3.16 20.44 6.36
C SER A 50 -2.20 20.76 7.49
N ASP A 51 -1.76 19.75 8.25
CA ASP A 51 -0.68 19.86 9.23
C ASP A 51 0.72 19.78 8.60
N GLY A 52 0.80 19.63 7.27
CA GLY A 52 2.04 19.58 6.52
C GLY A 52 2.61 18.17 6.36
N ILE A 53 2.04 17.16 7.02
CA ILE A 53 2.52 15.78 6.98
C ILE A 53 2.17 15.14 5.63
N CYS A 54 3.11 14.36 5.11
CA CYS A 54 2.99 13.71 3.81
C CYS A 54 2.86 12.18 3.97
N GLY A 55 2.18 11.55 3.02
CA GLY A 55 2.10 10.11 2.92
C GLY A 55 2.11 9.66 1.47
N VAL A 56 2.61 8.45 1.24
CA VAL A 56 2.79 7.88 -0.11
C VAL A 56 2.15 6.50 -0.19
N ALA A 57 1.70 6.12 -1.38
CA ALA A 57 1.20 4.78 -1.64
C ALA A 57 1.55 4.32 -3.06
N GLY A 58 1.80 3.03 -3.20
CA GLY A 58 2.01 2.38 -4.50
C GLY A 58 0.72 2.35 -5.32
N ASN A 59 0.79 2.78 -6.57
CA ASN A 59 -0.27 2.57 -7.52
C ASN A 59 -0.22 1.10 -7.97
N ALA A 60 -1.34 0.38 -7.86
CA ALA A 60 -1.43 -0.92 -8.51
C ALA A 60 -1.30 -0.73 -10.03
N PRO A 61 -0.50 -1.53 -10.74
CA PRO A 61 -0.51 -1.53 -12.20
C PRO A 61 -1.94 -1.83 -12.65
N GLY A 62 -2.54 -0.88 -13.37
CA GLY A 62 -3.93 -1.00 -13.80
C GLY A 62 -4.08 -2.19 -14.74
N ASN A 63 -4.99 -3.11 -14.42
CA ASN A 63 -5.46 -4.11 -15.37
C ASN A 63 -6.41 -3.45 -16.38
N GLY A 64 -5.86 -2.76 -17.37
CA GLY A 64 -6.57 -2.45 -18.61
C GLY A 64 -6.99 -1.00 -18.86
N HIS A 65 -6.82 -0.65 -20.14
CA HIS A 65 -7.33 0.49 -20.91
C HIS A 65 -6.65 1.87 -20.68
N HIS A 66 -5.65 2.13 -21.53
CA HIS A 66 -4.93 3.40 -21.71
C HIS A 66 -5.75 4.54 -22.34
N ALA A 67 -7.09 4.50 -22.31
CA ALA A 67 -7.90 5.60 -22.83
C ALA A 67 -9.22 5.70 -22.06
N PRO A 68 -9.44 6.72 -21.23
CA PRO A 68 -10.74 6.93 -20.60
C PRO A 68 -11.77 7.17 -21.69
N ARG A 69 -12.77 6.29 -21.81
CA ARG A 69 -13.90 6.55 -22.70
C ARG A 69 -14.69 7.72 -22.13
N LYS A 70 -15.26 8.57 -23.00
CA LYS A 70 -16.02 9.77 -22.59
C LYS A 70 -17.10 9.50 -21.54
N ARG A 71 -17.67 8.29 -21.54
CA ARG A 71 -18.70 7.77 -20.63
C ARG A 71 -18.18 7.24 -19.29
N GLU A 72 -16.87 7.01 -19.17
CA GLU A 72 -16.19 6.52 -17.96
C GLU A 72 -15.53 7.68 -17.18
N ARG A 73 -15.78 8.93 -17.60
CA ARG A 73 -15.29 10.11 -16.90
C ARG A 73 -16.09 10.34 -15.64
N ASP A 74 -15.37 10.39 -14.54
CA ASP A 74 -15.87 10.66 -13.21
C ASP A 74 -15.75 12.16 -12.90
N PHE A 75 -16.83 12.75 -12.41
CA PHE A 75 -16.95 14.17 -12.08
C PHE A 75 -17.40 14.42 -10.63
N GLY A 76 -17.26 13.42 -9.75
CA GLY A 76 -17.65 13.53 -8.34
C GLY A 76 -16.57 14.08 -7.42
N ASP A 77 -16.78 13.93 -6.11
CA ASP A 77 -15.76 14.26 -5.10
C ASP A 77 -14.47 13.48 -5.33
N PHE A 78 -13.34 14.08 -4.96
CA PHE A 78 -12.01 13.48 -5.13
C PHE A 78 -11.61 13.18 -6.60
N THR A 79 -12.20 13.90 -7.55
CA THR A 79 -11.73 13.95 -8.95
C THR A 79 -10.73 15.09 -9.15
N PRO A 80 -10.02 15.18 -10.30
CA PRO A 80 -9.13 16.31 -10.57
C PRO A 80 -9.81 17.66 -10.30
N ASN A 81 -9.08 18.56 -9.63
CA ASN A 81 -9.56 19.87 -9.14
C ASN A 81 -10.59 19.82 -7.99
N GLN A 82 -11.02 18.65 -7.52
CA GLN A 82 -12.01 18.50 -6.43
C GLN A 82 -11.43 17.87 -5.15
N ILE A 83 -10.11 17.64 -5.10
CA ILE A 83 -9.44 16.94 -3.99
C ILE A 83 -8.97 17.92 -2.90
N ARG A 84 -8.32 19.02 -3.28
CA ARG A 84 -7.72 19.96 -2.33
C ARG A 84 -8.81 20.63 -1.46
N GLY A 85 -8.53 20.75 -0.16
CA GLY A 85 -9.42 21.33 0.84
C GLY A 85 -10.49 20.38 1.37
N ARG A 86 -10.65 19.19 0.79
CA ARG A 86 -11.60 18.18 1.29
C ARG A 86 -11.10 17.57 2.60
N LYS A 87 -12.05 17.19 3.47
CA LYS A 87 -11.70 16.51 4.72
C LYS A 87 -11.13 15.13 4.42
N VAL A 88 -10.13 14.77 5.22
CA VAL A 88 -9.54 13.43 5.22
C VAL A 88 -10.59 12.36 5.51
N LEU A 89 -11.49 12.64 6.45
CA LEU A 89 -12.52 11.69 6.86
C LEU A 89 -13.49 11.36 5.71
N ASP A 90 -13.92 12.38 4.96
CA ASP A 90 -14.79 12.21 3.78
C ASP A 90 -14.15 11.26 2.75
N LEU A 91 -12.83 11.33 2.55
CA LEU A 91 -12.10 10.42 1.65
C LEU A 91 -12.03 9.00 2.23
N LEU A 92 -11.78 8.84 3.52
CA LEU A 92 -11.65 7.52 4.14
C LEU A 92 -13.00 6.79 4.19
N GLU A 93 -14.10 7.52 4.38
CA GLU A 93 -15.46 6.99 4.50
C GLU A 93 -16.23 6.90 3.17
N THR A 94 -15.71 7.51 2.10
CA THR A 94 -16.41 7.47 0.80
C THR A 94 -16.64 6.03 0.33
N THR A 95 -17.85 5.78 -0.16
CA THR A 95 -18.22 4.53 -0.84
C THR A 95 -17.72 4.48 -2.28
N LYS A 96 -17.18 5.60 -2.78
CA LYS A 96 -16.59 5.69 -4.12
C LYS A 96 -15.47 4.66 -4.28
N GLN A 97 -15.54 3.93 -5.39
CA GLN A 97 -14.60 2.87 -5.74
C GLN A 97 -13.70 3.33 -6.87
N GLY A 98 -12.44 2.94 -6.84
CA GLY A 98 -11.53 3.13 -7.96
C GLY A 98 -10.06 3.05 -7.53
N PRO A 99 -9.14 2.63 -8.42
CA PRO A 99 -7.74 2.45 -8.06
C PRO A 99 -7.09 3.70 -7.47
N ILE A 100 -7.45 4.88 -7.99
CA ILE A 100 -6.95 6.16 -7.47
C ILE A 100 -7.51 6.42 -6.07
N ILE A 101 -8.80 6.19 -5.83
CA ILE A 101 -9.41 6.39 -4.51
C ILE A 101 -8.79 5.45 -3.48
N ASP A 102 -8.62 4.18 -3.82
CA ASP A 102 -7.99 3.19 -2.94
C ASP A 102 -6.56 3.61 -2.61
N THR A 103 -5.78 4.05 -3.61
CA THR A 103 -4.41 4.54 -3.40
C THR A 103 -4.39 5.78 -2.52
N LEU A 104 -5.29 6.75 -2.73
CA LEU A 104 -5.36 7.96 -1.92
C LEU A 104 -5.74 7.65 -0.47
N LYS A 105 -6.65 6.69 -0.24
CA LYS A 105 -6.98 6.21 1.12
C LYS A 105 -5.74 5.69 1.83
N ILE A 106 -4.94 4.83 1.17
CA ILE A 106 -3.69 4.32 1.74
C ILE A 106 -2.67 5.44 1.97
N ALA A 107 -2.49 6.35 1.02
CA ALA A 107 -1.54 7.45 1.16
C ALA A 107 -1.91 8.37 2.34
N VAL A 108 -3.20 8.62 2.56
CA VAL A 108 -3.70 9.39 3.70
C VAL A 108 -3.50 8.64 5.01
N LEU A 109 -3.78 7.34 5.06
CA LEU A 109 -3.50 6.53 6.25
C LEU A 109 -2.01 6.53 6.59
N ASN A 110 -1.14 6.47 5.58
CA ASN A 110 0.31 6.56 5.77
C ASN A 110 0.72 7.94 6.31
N ALA A 111 0.13 9.04 5.79
CA ALA A 111 0.39 10.38 6.31
C ALA A 111 -0.02 10.52 7.79
N ILE A 112 -1.23 10.07 8.14
CA ILE A 112 -1.70 10.07 9.54
C ILE A 112 -0.76 9.22 10.39
N SER A 113 -0.40 8.02 9.94
CA SER A 113 0.47 7.11 10.67
C SER A 113 1.86 7.70 10.90
N SER A 114 2.46 8.38 9.92
CA SER A 114 3.74 9.07 10.09
C SER A 114 3.67 10.16 11.17
N GLY A 115 2.56 10.91 11.21
CA GLY A 115 2.35 11.91 12.25
C GLY A 115 2.16 11.32 13.64
N LEU A 116 1.54 10.14 13.75
CA LEU A 116 1.39 9.44 15.03
C LEU A 116 2.70 8.77 15.48
N LEU A 117 3.51 8.25 14.56
CA LEU A 117 4.80 7.66 14.87
C LEU A 117 5.76 8.68 15.48
N ALA A 118 5.75 9.91 14.97
CA ALA A 118 6.56 11.01 15.53
C ALA A 118 6.19 11.34 16.99
N ASP A 119 4.94 11.10 17.39
CA ASP A 119 4.42 11.39 18.73
C ASP A 119 4.37 10.13 19.64
N SER A 120 5.02 9.03 19.24
CA SER A 120 4.88 7.72 19.89
C SER A 120 6.11 7.28 20.67
N ASP A 121 5.93 6.30 21.56
CA ASP A 121 7.02 5.63 22.29
C ASP A 121 7.70 4.52 21.46
N TYR A 122 7.41 4.41 20.15
CA TYR A 122 8.04 3.43 19.30
C TYR A 122 9.51 3.80 19.04
N THR A 123 10.39 2.80 19.11
CA THR A 123 11.77 2.95 18.65
C THR A 123 11.81 2.84 17.12
N VAL A 124 12.15 3.94 16.44
CA VAL A 124 12.41 3.95 15.00
C VAL A 124 13.86 3.52 14.78
N ILE A 125 14.04 2.44 14.02
CA ILE A 125 15.37 2.01 13.56
C ILE A 125 15.64 2.66 12.21
N GLU A 126 16.56 3.62 12.18
CA GLU A 126 16.97 4.33 10.98
C GLU A 126 18.20 3.67 10.33
N ASP A 127 18.45 4.04 9.06
CA ASP A 127 19.63 3.62 8.29
C ASP A 127 19.89 2.11 8.23
N LYS A 128 18.81 1.31 8.25
CA LYS A 128 18.90 -0.15 8.25
C LYS A 128 17.91 -0.79 7.29
N ASP A 129 18.39 -1.76 6.51
CA ASP A 129 17.52 -2.58 5.67
C ASP A 129 16.76 -3.60 6.55
N PRO A 130 15.42 -3.74 6.41
CA PRO A 130 14.63 -4.70 7.18
C PRO A 130 15.16 -6.14 7.14
N ILE A 131 15.83 -6.56 6.06
CA ILE A 131 16.41 -7.91 5.97
C ILE A 131 17.53 -8.14 6.98
N GLU A 132 18.24 -7.07 7.37
CA GLU A 132 19.33 -7.10 8.37
C GLU A 132 18.81 -7.21 9.81
N LEU A 133 17.49 -7.06 10.01
CA LEU A 133 16.84 -7.26 11.30
C LEU A 133 16.46 -8.73 11.53
N LEU A 134 16.55 -9.57 10.49
CA LEU A 134 16.21 -10.98 10.57
C LEU A 134 17.45 -11.82 10.93
N ASP A 135 17.28 -12.77 11.85
CA ASP A 135 18.29 -13.81 12.05
C ASP A 135 18.24 -14.86 10.93
N LEU A 136 19.16 -14.70 9.99
CA LEU A 136 19.34 -15.58 8.82
C LEU A 136 20.55 -16.53 8.96
N THR A 137 21.12 -16.65 10.17
CA THR A 137 22.29 -17.52 10.40
C THR A 137 21.99 -19.01 10.21
N GLN A 138 20.74 -19.41 10.45
CA GLN A 138 20.28 -20.78 10.29
C GLN A 138 19.45 -20.95 9.01
N LYS A 139 19.53 -22.14 8.39
CA LYS A 139 18.70 -22.49 7.24
C LYS A 139 17.22 -22.49 7.67
N ARG A 140 16.39 -21.78 6.92
CA ARG A 140 14.96 -21.56 7.20
C ARG A 140 14.15 -21.72 5.93
N LYS A 141 12.85 -21.94 6.08
CA LYS A 141 11.87 -21.83 5.00
C LYS A 141 11.32 -20.41 5.00
N ILE A 142 11.48 -19.70 3.89
CA ILE A 142 11.15 -18.27 3.78
C ILE A 142 10.21 -18.08 2.60
N THR A 143 9.10 -17.39 2.86
CA THR A 143 8.17 -16.94 1.82
C THR A 143 8.29 -15.43 1.70
N LEU A 144 8.73 -14.94 0.55
CA LEU A 144 8.75 -13.52 0.22
C LEU A 144 7.49 -13.18 -0.59
N VAL A 145 6.76 -12.13 -0.22
CA VAL A 145 5.62 -11.62 -0.99
C VAL A 145 6.08 -10.41 -1.78
N GLY A 146 6.06 -10.50 -3.11
CA GLY A 146 6.61 -9.49 -4.02
C GLY A 146 8.02 -9.83 -4.51
N ALA A 147 8.27 -9.58 -5.79
CA ALA A 147 9.52 -9.92 -6.48
C ALA A 147 10.69 -8.93 -6.22
N PHE A 148 11.11 -8.77 -4.96
CA PHE A 148 12.28 -7.94 -4.61
C PHE A 148 13.59 -8.65 -4.95
N GLN A 149 14.11 -8.42 -6.15
CA GLN A 149 15.26 -9.18 -6.67
C GLN A 149 16.50 -9.15 -5.77
N SER A 150 16.80 -8.03 -5.12
CA SER A 150 17.92 -7.92 -4.16
C SER A 150 17.76 -8.89 -2.98
N TYR A 151 16.57 -8.96 -2.40
CA TYR A 151 16.26 -9.88 -1.29
C TYR A 151 16.26 -11.33 -1.76
N ILE A 152 15.70 -11.63 -2.93
CA ILE A 152 15.71 -12.99 -3.48
C ILE A 152 17.15 -13.49 -3.63
N ARG A 153 18.05 -12.66 -4.18
CA ARG A 153 19.48 -13.01 -4.34
C ARG A 153 20.16 -13.24 -2.99
N ASN A 154 19.95 -12.36 -2.01
CA ASN A 154 20.55 -12.49 -0.69
C ASN A 154 20.10 -13.80 0.01
N LEU A 155 18.79 -14.03 0.06
CA LEU A 155 18.21 -15.21 0.70
C LEU A 155 18.55 -16.52 -0.01
N SER A 156 18.64 -16.51 -1.34
CA SER A 156 19.03 -17.70 -2.11
C SER A 156 20.51 -18.04 -1.96
N ALA A 157 21.39 -17.03 -1.91
CA ALA A 157 22.83 -17.23 -1.68
C ALA A 157 23.11 -17.81 -0.29
N ALA A 158 22.35 -17.39 0.72
CA ALA A 158 22.37 -17.98 2.06
C ALA A 158 21.74 -19.39 2.12
N GLY A 159 21.27 -19.93 1.00
CA GLY A 159 20.77 -21.29 0.80
C GLY A 159 19.52 -21.64 1.61
N HIS A 160 18.68 -20.65 1.91
CA HIS A 160 17.37 -20.89 2.52
C HIS A 160 16.42 -21.59 1.52
N GLN A 161 15.39 -22.26 2.06
CA GLN A 161 14.29 -22.75 1.22
C GLN A 161 13.36 -21.58 0.91
N LEU A 162 13.62 -20.92 -0.22
CA LEU A 162 12.91 -19.71 -0.64
C LEU A 162 11.73 -20.02 -1.57
N ARG A 163 10.59 -19.37 -1.31
CA ARG A 163 9.46 -19.22 -2.22
C ARG A 163 9.11 -17.75 -2.37
N VAL A 164 8.80 -17.31 -3.58
CA VAL A 164 8.43 -15.92 -3.89
C VAL A 164 7.00 -15.90 -4.41
N LEU A 165 6.08 -15.41 -3.60
CA LEU A 165 4.69 -15.21 -3.99
C LEU A 165 4.56 -13.91 -4.78
N GLU A 166 4.21 -14.02 -6.05
CA GLU A 166 4.11 -12.87 -6.95
C GLU A 166 2.85 -12.98 -7.84
N MET A 167 2.27 -11.83 -8.19
CA MET A 167 1.13 -11.74 -9.10
C MET A 167 1.55 -11.85 -10.56
N ASN A 168 2.68 -11.25 -10.93
CA ASN A 168 3.23 -11.28 -12.28
C ASN A 168 4.51 -12.12 -12.36
N ALA A 169 4.43 -13.29 -13.03
CA ALA A 169 5.55 -14.20 -13.22
C ALA A 169 6.77 -13.55 -13.91
N ASP A 170 6.53 -12.58 -14.80
CA ASP A 170 7.60 -11.88 -15.53
C ASP A 170 8.43 -10.93 -14.65
N SER A 171 8.01 -10.69 -13.40
CA SER A 171 8.77 -9.88 -12.44
C SER A 171 10.06 -10.58 -11.97
N LEU A 172 10.11 -11.91 -12.09
CA LEU A 172 11.31 -12.71 -11.87
C LEU A 172 11.92 -13.08 -13.21
N THR A 173 13.22 -12.83 -13.37
CA THR A 173 13.96 -13.07 -14.61
C THR A 173 15.11 -14.05 -14.41
N GLY A 174 15.43 -14.80 -15.46
CA GLY A 174 16.53 -15.77 -15.47
C GLY A 174 16.42 -16.80 -14.35
N ASP A 175 17.53 -17.03 -13.65
CA ASP A 175 17.65 -18.04 -12.59
C ASP A 175 16.75 -17.82 -11.38
N LEU A 176 16.14 -16.62 -11.24
CA LEU A 176 15.23 -16.33 -10.14
C LEU A 176 13.84 -16.95 -10.34
N GLN A 177 13.46 -17.29 -11.58
CA GLN A 177 12.14 -17.85 -11.90
C GLN A 177 11.85 -19.15 -11.16
N LYS A 178 12.87 -19.93 -10.80
CA LYS A 178 12.70 -21.17 -10.02
C LYS A 178 12.11 -20.96 -8.62
N TYR A 179 12.13 -19.73 -8.10
CA TYR A 179 11.54 -19.39 -6.81
C TYR A 179 10.09 -18.91 -6.90
N TYR A 180 9.59 -18.63 -8.11
CA TYR A 180 8.24 -18.11 -8.32
C TYR A 180 7.18 -19.10 -7.85
N VAL A 181 6.20 -18.56 -7.12
CA VAL A 181 4.95 -19.22 -6.76
C VAL A 181 3.83 -18.21 -7.06
N PRO A 182 2.75 -18.61 -7.78
CA PRO A 182 1.62 -17.73 -8.00
C PRO A 182 1.04 -17.24 -6.67
N ALA A 183 0.75 -15.94 -6.55
CA ALA A 183 0.26 -15.35 -5.29
C ALA A 183 -1.09 -15.89 -4.78
N HIS A 184 -1.80 -16.71 -5.56
CA HIS A 184 -3.04 -17.40 -5.15
C HIS A 184 -2.81 -18.82 -4.64
N GLU A 185 -1.59 -19.36 -4.79
CA GLU A 185 -1.17 -20.68 -4.29
C GLU A 185 -0.44 -20.53 -2.95
N TYR A 186 -0.88 -19.58 -2.11
CA TYR A 186 -0.34 -19.40 -0.77
C TYR A 186 -0.41 -20.74 -0.01
N PRO A 187 0.73 -21.31 0.43
CA PRO A 187 0.78 -22.62 1.08
C PRO A 187 0.27 -22.63 2.52
#